data_AF-A0A087MKL4-F1
#
_entry.id   AF-A0A087MKL4-F1
#
_cell.length_a   1.000
_cell.length_b   1.000
_cell.length_c   1.000
_cell.angle_alpha   90.00
_cell.angle_beta   90.00
_cell.angle_gamma   90.00
#
_symmetry.space_group_name_H-M   'P 1'
#
loop_
_entity.id
_entity.type
_entity.pdbx_description
1 polymer ?
#
loop_
_entity_poly.entity_id
_entity_poly.type
_entity_poly.pdbx_seq_one_letter_code
_entity_poly.pdbx_strand_id
1 'polypeptide(L)'
;MPDGPLLVFLFRMVETPGRDLGFAARGYALAIVANPRDSAGAWRVRIVDAPPAPFDAAPATAVVHEQGYVVALAIRQQGTHAGALVRYRPRHLVMGDLAGAEWWAGVDRGWVREPALGPDGPAWVMDDAGAEASVHRDACTGRYVHVASYGFGDTEIGMRDAPALVGPWSKPRRVYRPPESDRPDAFVYAAKAHPWLGGPDEGAAVTYATNRFRFEDLVEGPGAYDTYWPRVLRMPGC
;
A
#
# COMPACT_ATOMS: atom_id res chain seq x y z
N MET A 1 -7.72 -14.47 -4.12
CA MET A 1 -8.83 -14.76 -5.08
C MET A 1 -9.93 -15.51 -4.35
N PRO A 2 -11.22 -15.33 -4.68
CA PRO A 2 -12.28 -16.16 -4.09
C PRO A 2 -11.97 -17.64 -4.32
N ASP A 3 -11.90 -18.43 -3.24
CA ASP A 3 -11.59 -19.87 -3.23
C ASP A 3 -10.30 -20.32 -3.96
N GLY A 4 -9.44 -19.37 -4.33
CA GLY A 4 -8.22 -19.61 -5.09
C GLY A 4 -6.95 -19.26 -4.30
N PRO A 5 -5.80 -19.13 -4.98
CA PRO A 5 -4.57 -18.74 -4.31
C PRO A 5 -4.65 -17.33 -3.72
N LEU A 6 -3.83 -17.10 -2.70
CA LEU A 6 -3.52 -15.77 -2.20
C LEU A 6 -2.39 -15.19 -3.06
N LEU A 7 -2.59 -13.96 -3.51
CA LEU A 7 -1.67 -13.21 -4.34
C LEU A 7 -1.16 -12.04 -3.50
N VAL A 8 0.15 -11.94 -3.33
CA VAL A 8 0.80 -10.90 -2.53
C VAL A 8 1.80 -10.16 -3.39
N PHE A 9 1.59 -8.86 -3.58
CA PHE A 9 2.58 -7.99 -4.20
C PHE A 9 3.65 -7.66 -3.18
N LEU A 10 4.92 -7.82 -3.56
CA LEU A 10 6.07 -7.63 -2.71
C LEU A 10 6.95 -6.53 -3.29
N PHE A 11 7.37 -5.56 -2.48
CA PHE A 11 8.52 -4.75 -2.83
C PHE A 11 9.78 -5.61 -2.80
N ARG A 12 10.64 -5.45 -3.80
CA ARG A 12 12.00 -5.97 -3.73
C ARG A 12 12.90 -4.90 -3.14
N MET A 13 13.52 -5.21 -2.01
CA MET A 13 14.39 -4.28 -1.29
C MET A 13 15.85 -4.67 -1.49
N VAL A 14 16.72 -3.68 -1.60
CA VAL A 14 18.17 -3.86 -1.52
C VAL A 14 18.72 -3.00 -0.40
N GLU A 15 19.73 -3.51 0.30
CA GLU A 15 20.42 -2.74 1.33
C GLU A 15 21.24 -1.62 0.69
N THR A 16 21.20 -0.45 1.30
CA THR A 16 21.99 0.72 0.90
C THR A 16 22.61 1.38 2.14
N PRO A 17 23.55 0.71 2.82
CA PRO A 17 24.11 1.21 4.07
C PRO A 17 24.68 2.63 3.94
N GLY A 18 24.42 3.49 4.93
CA GLY A 18 24.89 4.87 4.96
C GLY A 18 24.15 5.85 4.04
N ARG A 19 23.03 5.43 3.41
CA ARG A 19 22.15 6.32 2.64
C ARG A 19 20.71 6.22 3.16
N ASP A 20 20.10 7.38 3.40
CA ASP A 20 18.70 7.50 3.86
C ASP A 20 18.38 6.53 5.01
N LEU A 21 17.37 5.66 4.86
CA LEU A 21 16.98 4.64 5.85
C LEU A 21 17.77 3.32 5.75
N GLY A 22 18.80 3.25 4.89
CA GLY A 22 19.65 2.07 4.74
C GLY A 22 19.10 1.01 3.77
N PHE A 23 18.02 1.31 3.04
CA PHE A 23 17.45 0.43 2.02
C PHE A 23 16.86 1.21 0.85
N ALA A 24 16.72 0.55 -0.30
CA ALA A 24 16.02 1.08 -1.47
C ALA A 24 15.14 0.02 -2.12
N ALA A 25 13.98 0.44 -2.64
CA ALA A 25 13.18 -0.42 -3.49
C ALA A 25 13.80 -0.57 -4.89
N ARG A 26 13.79 -1.80 -5.39
CA ARG A 26 14.30 -2.20 -6.71
C ARG A 26 13.31 -3.15 -7.38
N GLY A 27 12.20 -2.57 -7.82
CA GLY A 27 11.11 -3.29 -8.46
C GLY A 27 10.22 -4.01 -7.46
N TYR A 28 9.48 -4.99 -7.97
CA TYR A 28 8.50 -5.74 -7.20
C TYR A 28 8.43 -7.19 -7.68
N ALA A 29 7.77 -8.03 -6.90
CA ALA A 29 7.49 -9.41 -7.25
C ALA A 29 6.06 -9.77 -6.87
N LEU A 30 5.56 -10.87 -7.41
CA LEU A 30 4.28 -11.47 -7.06
C LEU A 30 4.55 -12.81 -6.34
N ALA A 31 4.20 -12.89 -5.06
CA ALA A 31 4.09 -14.16 -4.37
C ALA A 31 2.71 -14.77 -4.57
N ILE A 32 2.69 -16.05 -4.93
CA ILE A 32 1.49 -16.84 -5.19
C ILE A 32 1.49 -17.98 -4.18
N VAL A 33 0.55 -17.93 -3.25
CA VAL A 33 0.36 -18.95 -2.22
C VAL A 33 -0.77 -19.88 -2.65
N ALA A 34 -0.44 -21.12 -2.97
CA ALA A 34 -1.40 -22.08 -3.54
C ALA A 34 -2.42 -22.62 -2.52
N ASN A 35 -2.06 -22.65 -1.24
CA ASN A 35 -2.84 -23.22 -0.13
C ASN A 35 -2.99 -22.19 1.02
N PRO A 36 -3.64 -21.04 0.78
CA PRO A 36 -3.69 -19.95 1.76
C PRO A 36 -4.54 -20.26 2.99
N ARG A 37 -5.30 -21.36 2.99
CA ARG A 37 -6.09 -21.83 4.13
C ARG A 37 -5.27 -22.63 5.14
N ASP A 38 -4.11 -23.13 4.73
CA ASP A 38 -3.20 -23.81 5.65
C ASP A 38 -2.49 -22.77 6.53
N SER A 39 -1.87 -23.21 7.62
CA SER A 39 -1.05 -22.33 8.47
C SER A 39 0.10 -21.71 7.66
N ALA A 40 0.50 -20.49 8.01
CA ALA A 40 1.53 -19.75 7.28
C ALA A 40 2.84 -20.52 7.09
N GLY A 41 3.25 -21.32 8.09
CA GLY A 41 4.45 -22.17 8.01
C GLY A 41 4.35 -23.34 7.03
N ALA A 42 3.16 -23.67 6.56
CA ALA A 42 2.89 -24.74 5.58
C ALA A 42 2.53 -24.20 4.19
N TRP A 43 2.62 -22.88 3.97
CA TRP A 43 2.30 -22.28 2.69
C TRP A 43 3.26 -22.72 1.58
N ARG A 44 2.68 -23.15 0.45
CA ARG A 44 3.38 -23.42 -0.79
C ARG A 44 3.42 -22.15 -1.62
N VAL A 45 4.56 -21.48 -1.55
CA VAL A 45 4.77 -20.16 -2.15
C VAL A 45 5.60 -20.30 -3.44
N ARG A 46 5.15 -19.66 -4.51
CA ARG A 46 5.95 -19.39 -5.70
C ARG A 46 6.08 -17.88 -5.85
N ILE A 47 7.31 -17.39 -5.97
CA ILE A 47 7.59 -15.96 -6.21
C ILE A 47 7.95 -15.78 -7.68
N VAL A 48 7.32 -14.80 -8.33
CA VAL A 48 7.62 -14.41 -9.71
C VAL A 48 8.08 -12.97 -9.73
N ASP A 49 9.26 -12.75 -10.29
CA ASP A 49 9.81 -11.42 -10.44
C ASP A 49 9.09 -10.65 -11.53
N ALA A 50 8.76 -9.40 -11.23
CA ALA A 50 8.21 -8.51 -12.22
C ALA A 50 9.31 -8.04 -13.18
N PRO A 51 9.00 -7.88 -14.48
CA PRO A 51 9.91 -7.19 -15.38
C PRO A 51 10.13 -5.75 -14.88
N PRO A 52 11.32 -5.17 -15.09
CA PRO A 52 11.56 -3.77 -14.80
C PRO A 52 10.59 -2.89 -15.60
N ALA A 53 9.87 -2.01 -14.93
CA ALA A 53 9.06 -0.99 -15.61
C ALA A 53 9.99 0.09 -16.19
N PRO A 54 9.67 0.66 -17.37
CA PRO A 54 10.47 1.74 -17.97
C PRO A 54 10.28 3.10 -17.27
N PHE A 55 9.48 3.15 -16.20
CA PHE A 55 9.18 4.33 -15.40
C PHE A 55 9.19 3.99 -13.91
N ASP A 56 9.31 5.02 -13.07
CA ASP A 56 9.34 4.88 -11.62
C ASP A 56 7.94 4.73 -11.03
N ALA A 57 7.38 3.52 -11.07
CA ALA A 57 6.12 3.19 -10.38
C ALA A 57 6.09 1.71 -9.96
N ALA A 58 5.96 1.44 -8.66
CA ALA A 58 5.96 0.08 -8.13
C ALA A 58 4.62 -0.30 -7.47
N PRO A 59 3.93 -1.37 -7.94
CA PRO A 59 2.56 -1.74 -7.56
C PRO A 59 2.44 -2.63 -6.31
N ALA A 60 3.07 -2.26 -5.20
CA ALA A 60 3.06 -3.08 -3.98
C ALA A 60 2.47 -2.39 -2.73
N THR A 61 1.85 -1.22 -2.89
CA THR A 61 1.34 -0.43 -1.74
C THR A 61 -0.04 -0.88 -1.28
N ALA A 62 -1.00 -0.99 -2.19
CA ALA A 62 -2.38 -1.39 -1.91
C ALA A 62 -3.00 -2.09 -3.12
N VAL A 63 -3.96 -2.98 -2.87
CA VAL A 63 -4.67 -3.72 -3.92
C VAL A 63 -6.18 -3.73 -3.66
N VAL A 64 -6.96 -3.64 -4.74
CA VAL A 64 -8.42 -3.68 -4.70
C VAL A 64 -8.93 -4.48 -5.89
N HIS A 65 -10.05 -5.17 -5.71
CA HIS A 65 -10.73 -5.82 -6.81
C HIS A 65 -11.76 -4.86 -7.40
N GLU A 66 -11.66 -4.56 -8.70
CA GLU A 66 -12.57 -3.65 -9.38
C GLU A 66 -12.91 -4.16 -10.78
N GLN A 67 -14.21 -4.26 -11.09
CA GLN A 67 -14.72 -4.62 -12.43
C GLN A 67 -14.06 -5.87 -13.05
N GLY A 68 -13.77 -6.88 -12.23
CA GLY A 68 -13.13 -8.13 -12.68
C GLY A 68 -11.61 -8.07 -12.86
N TYR A 69 -10.98 -6.97 -12.43
CA TYR A 69 -9.54 -6.81 -12.38
C TYR A 69 -9.04 -6.77 -10.94
N VAL A 70 -7.78 -7.14 -10.74
CA VAL A 70 -7.01 -6.74 -9.56
C VAL A 70 -6.31 -5.43 -9.91
N VAL A 71 -6.67 -4.35 -9.25
CA VAL A 71 -6.06 -3.03 -9.41
C VAL A 71 -5.11 -2.80 -8.25
N ALA A 72 -3.86 -2.47 -8.55
CA ALA A 72 -2.85 -2.10 -7.57
C ALA A 72 -2.59 -0.58 -7.63
N LEU A 73 -2.50 0.03 -6.46
CA LEU A 73 -1.92 1.35 -6.29
C LEU A 73 -0.40 1.20 -6.43
N ALA A 74 0.13 1.73 -7.52
CA ALA A 74 1.55 1.86 -7.74
C ALA A 74 2.03 3.22 -7.28
N ILE A 75 3.24 3.30 -6.76
CA ILE A 75 3.80 4.56 -6.27
C ILE A 75 5.16 4.84 -6.86
N ARG A 76 5.42 6.12 -7.11
CA ARG A 76 6.76 6.61 -7.42
C ARG A 76 7.72 6.34 -6.26
N GLN A 77 8.86 5.71 -6.52
CA GLN A 77 9.83 5.34 -5.49
C GLN A 77 10.82 6.46 -5.18
N GLN A 78 11.05 7.37 -6.12
CA GLN A 78 11.92 8.53 -5.93
C GLN A 78 11.10 9.78 -5.58
N GLY A 79 11.53 10.50 -4.54
CA GLY A 79 10.85 11.71 -4.06
C GLY A 79 9.47 11.42 -3.45
N THR A 80 8.53 12.36 -3.62
CA THR A 80 7.17 12.21 -3.11
C THR A 80 6.46 11.04 -3.79
N HIS A 81 5.81 10.19 -3.02
CA HIS A 81 5.23 8.93 -3.46
C HIS A 81 3.91 9.12 -4.21
N ALA A 82 3.95 9.77 -5.38
CA ALA A 82 2.78 9.95 -6.23
C ALA A 82 2.18 8.59 -6.61
N GLY A 83 0.86 8.48 -6.59
CA GLY A 83 0.10 7.26 -6.86
C GLY A 83 -0.38 7.17 -8.31
N ALA A 84 -0.05 6.07 -8.97
CA ALA A 84 -0.59 5.65 -10.27
C ALA A 84 -1.37 4.34 -10.08
N LEU A 85 -2.11 3.93 -11.11
CA LEU A 85 -2.86 2.68 -11.07
C LEU A 85 -2.42 1.73 -12.19
N VAL A 86 -2.27 0.47 -11.82
CA VAL A 86 -2.10 -0.64 -12.74
C VAL A 86 -3.11 -1.72 -12.41
N ARG A 87 -3.64 -2.38 -13.44
CA ARG A 87 -4.61 -3.46 -13.30
C ARG A 87 -4.15 -4.71 -14.03
N TYR A 88 -4.55 -5.84 -13.47
CA TYR A 88 -4.21 -7.15 -13.98
C TYR A 88 -5.46 -8.01 -14.09
N ARG A 89 -5.48 -8.87 -15.11
CA ARG A 89 -6.50 -9.92 -15.20
C ARG A 89 -6.16 -10.99 -14.16
N PRO A 90 -7.11 -11.37 -13.28
CA PRO A 90 -6.81 -12.31 -12.20
C PRO A 90 -6.27 -13.66 -12.69
N ARG A 91 -6.79 -14.17 -13.81
CA ARG A 91 -6.30 -15.41 -14.44
C ARG A 91 -4.81 -15.36 -14.81
N HIS A 92 -4.27 -14.20 -15.17
CA HIS A 92 -2.86 -14.06 -15.50
C HIS A 92 -2.00 -13.99 -14.22
N LEU A 93 -2.47 -13.27 -13.20
CA LEU A 93 -1.79 -13.22 -11.90
C LEU A 93 -1.64 -14.61 -11.27
N VAL A 94 -2.67 -15.46 -11.34
CA VAL A 94 -2.59 -16.83 -10.81
C VAL A 94 -1.51 -17.67 -11.52
N MET A 95 -1.29 -17.43 -12.81
CA MET A 95 -0.20 -18.06 -13.55
C MET A 95 1.17 -17.41 -13.25
N GLY A 96 1.17 -16.21 -12.67
CA GLY A 96 2.37 -15.38 -12.51
C GLY A 96 2.74 -14.59 -13.77
N ASP A 97 1.79 -14.40 -14.70
CA ASP A 97 1.99 -13.54 -15.86
C ASP A 97 1.64 -12.09 -15.52
N LEU A 98 2.69 -11.25 -15.47
CA LEU A 98 2.61 -9.82 -15.22
C LEU A 98 2.72 -8.98 -16.51
N ALA A 99 3.12 -9.56 -17.64
CA ALA A 99 3.25 -8.85 -18.93
C ALA A 99 1.89 -8.34 -19.43
N GLY A 100 0.82 -8.91 -18.87
CA GLY A 100 -0.57 -8.52 -19.09
C GLY A 100 -1.00 -7.15 -18.55
N ALA A 101 -0.14 -6.43 -17.82
CA ALA A 101 -0.47 -5.24 -17.07
C ALA A 101 -1.07 -4.11 -17.94
N GLU A 102 -2.12 -3.48 -17.44
CA GLU A 102 -2.73 -2.28 -18.03
C GLU A 102 -2.62 -1.13 -17.04
N TRP A 103 -2.09 0.00 -17.49
CA TRP A 103 -1.86 1.19 -16.68
C TRP A 103 -2.88 2.27 -17.03
N TRP A 104 -3.29 3.04 -16.03
CA TRP A 104 -4.14 4.20 -16.26
C TRP A 104 -3.33 5.32 -16.91
N ALA A 105 -3.74 5.74 -18.11
CA ALA A 105 -3.06 6.77 -18.91
C ALA A 105 -3.85 8.10 -18.96
N GLY A 106 -4.75 8.32 -18.01
CA GLY A 106 -5.58 9.53 -17.93
C GLY A 106 -6.93 9.37 -18.62
N VAL A 107 -7.80 10.37 -18.43
CA VAL A 107 -9.21 10.31 -18.87
C VAL A 107 -9.36 10.12 -20.38
N ASP A 108 -8.51 10.75 -21.18
CA ASP A 108 -8.62 10.70 -22.64
C ASP A 108 -8.17 9.37 -23.24
N ARG A 109 -7.25 8.67 -22.56
CA ARG A 109 -6.61 7.45 -23.06
C ARG A 109 -7.11 6.18 -22.37
N GLY A 110 -7.60 6.31 -21.14
CA GLY A 110 -8.08 5.19 -20.34
C GLY A 110 -6.97 4.23 -19.93
N TRP A 111 -7.30 2.94 -19.87
CA TRP A 111 -6.38 1.86 -19.54
C TRP A 111 -5.64 1.37 -20.78
N VAL A 112 -4.32 1.40 -20.76
CA VAL A 112 -3.47 1.00 -21.89
C VAL A 112 -2.40 0.02 -21.43
N ARG A 113 -1.89 -0.81 -22.36
CA ARG A 113 -0.73 -1.67 -22.07
C ARG A 113 0.52 -0.83 -21.87
N GLU A 114 1.46 -1.33 -21.07
CA GLU A 114 2.72 -0.65 -20.76
C GLU A 114 3.46 -0.09 -21.99
N PRO A 115 3.62 -0.82 -23.12
CA PRO A 115 4.31 -0.30 -24.29
C PRO A 115 3.63 0.91 -24.93
N ALA A 116 2.33 1.10 -24.70
CA ALA A 116 1.58 2.23 -25.22
C ALA A 116 1.72 3.49 -24.35
N LEU A 117 2.22 3.42 -23.11
CA LEU A 117 2.32 4.59 -22.23
C LEU A 117 3.21 5.69 -22.82
N GLY A 118 4.33 5.29 -23.43
CA GLY A 118 5.37 6.22 -23.87
C GLY A 118 6.29 6.66 -22.72
N PRO A 119 7.18 7.63 -22.95
CA PRO A 119 8.20 8.04 -21.98
C PRO A 119 7.63 8.73 -20.74
N ASP A 120 6.44 9.31 -20.82
CA ASP A 120 5.81 10.03 -19.71
C ASP A 120 5.26 9.09 -18.62
N GLY A 121 5.12 7.80 -18.94
CA GLY A 121 4.59 6.80 -18.01
C GLY A 121 3.09 6.94 -17.75
N PRO A 122 2.58 6.34 -16.65
CA PRO A 122 1.16 6.38 -16.31
C PRO A 122 0.72 7.76 -15.79
N ALA A 123 -0.59 8.01 -15.81
CA ALA A 123 -1.16 9.19 -15.18
C ALA A 123 -1.16 9.02 -13.64
N TRP A 124 -0.70 10.06 -12.95
CA TRP A 124 -0.73 10.15 -11.49
C TRP A 124 -2.12 10.58 -11.03
N VAL A 125 -2.76 9.76 -10.19
CA VAL A 125 -4.10 10.02 -9.62
C VAL A 125 -4.04 10.59 -8.21
N MET A 126 -2.87 10.55 -7.57
CA MET A 126 -2.63 11.00 -6.21
C MET A 126 -1.21 11.55 -6.09
N ASP A 127 -1.01 12.64 -5.35
CA ASP A 127 0.27 13.36 -5.23
C ASP A 127 1.23 12.76 -4.20
N ASP A 128 0.69 12.32 -3.05
CA ASP A 128 1.42 11.71 -1.94
C ASP A 128 0.64 10.52 -1.40
N ALA A 129 0.71 9.40 -2.11
CA ALA A 129 -0.04 8.19 -1.82
C ALA A 129 0.54 7.33 -0.69
N GLY A 130 1.74 7.66 -0.20
CA GLY A 130 2.44 6.94 0.87
C GLY A 130 2.97 5.55 0.46
N ALA A 131 4.12 5.16 1.01
CA ALA A 131 4.74 3.85 0.74
C ALA A 131 3.88 2.66 1.22
N GLU A 132 3.23 2.84 2.37
CA GLU A 132 2.55 1.80 3.12
C GLU A 132 1.12 2.20 3.44
N ALA A 133 0.36 2.53 2.40
CA ALA A 133 -1.03 2.92 2.49
C ALA A 133 -2.00 1.74 2.33
N SER A 134 -3.29 2.04 2.38
CA SER A 134 -4.38 1.13 2.02
C SER A 134 -5.39 1.86 1.14
N VAL A 135 -6.07 1.11 0.27
CA VAL A 135 -7.21 1.58 -0.53
C VAL A 135 -8.30 0.54 -0.43
N HIS A 136 -9.53 0.96 -0.16
CA HIS A 136 -10.69 0.08 -0.18
C HIS A 136 -11.92 0.85 -0.63
N ARG A 137 -12.97 0.12 -1.03
CA ARG A 137 -14.29 0.71 -1.23
C ARG A 137 -15.02 0.68 0.10
N ASP A 138 -15.39 1.85 0.59
CA ASP A 138 -16.17 2.01 1.81
C ASP A 138 -17.61 1.53 1.59
N ALA A 139 -18.11 0.71 2.51
CA ALA A 139 -19.41 0.08 2.37
C ALA A 139 -20.56 1.08 2.55
N CYS A 140 -20.39 2.08 3.43
CA CYS A 140 -21.45 3.03 3.76
C CYS A 140 -21.66 4.07 2.66
N THR A 141 -20.57 4.67 2.19
CA THR A 141 -20.61 5.78 1.23
C THR A 141 -20.52 5.29 -0.21
N GLY A 142 -20.06 4.05 -0.43
CA GLY A 142 -19.76 3.51 -1.76
C GLY A 142 -18.57 4.18 -2.44
N ARG A 143 -17.84 5.06 -1.73
CA ARG A 143 -16.66 5.77 -2.22
C ARG A 143 -15.40 4.94 -1.99
N TYR A 144 -14.36 5.22 -2.74
CA TYR A 144 -13.03 4.72 -2.43
C TYR A 144 -12.42 5.54 -1.32
N VAL A 145 -11.79 4.87 -0.36
CA VAL A 145 -11.07 5.48 0.76
C VAL A 145 -9.62 5.05 0.71
N HIS A 146 -8.72 6.01 0.77
CA HIS A 146 -7.28 5.84 0.92
C HIS A 146 -6.87 6.27 2.33
N VAL A 147 -6.07 5.45 3.00
CA VAL A 147 -5.52 5.76 4.33
C VAL A 147 -4.01 5.62 4.28
N ALA A 148 -3.31 6.63 4.80
CA ALA A 148 -1.85 6.66 4.87
C ALA A 148 -1.36 7.50 6.07
N SER A 149 -0.10 7.29 6.43
CA SER A 149 0.66 8.17 7.32
C SER A 149 1.24 9.33 6.51
N TYR A 150 1.26 10.52 7.10
CA TYR A 150 1.85 11.70 6.51
C TYR A 150 2.82 12.36 7.50
N GLY A 151 4.04 12.62 7.05
CA GLY A 151 5.15 12.93 7.94
C GLY A 151 5.93 11.68 8.35
N PHE A 152 7.11 11.89 8.93
CA PHE A 152 8.04 10.83 9.35
C PHE A 152 8.77 11.29 10.61
N GLY A 153 8.01 11.37 11.71
CA GLY A 153 8.25 12.30 12.83
C GLY A 153 7.32 13.51 12.66
N ASP A 154 6.57 13.89 13.71
CA ASP A 154 5.38 14.77 13.58
C ASP A 154 4.27 14.14 12.69
N THR A 155 4.17 12.81 12.67
CA THR A 155 3.27 12.09 11.76
C THR A 155 1.80 12.29 12.13
N GLU A 156 0.95 12.44 11.12
CA GLU A 156 -0.50 12.33 11.23
C GLU A 156 -1.03 11.20 10.35
N ILE A 157 -2.12 10.56 10.79
CA ILE A 157 -2.89 9.64 9.95
C ILE A 157 -3.92 10.47 9.20
N GLY A 158 -3.96 10.29 7.88
CA GLY A 158 -4.89 10.99 7.02
C GLY A 158 -5.68 10.07 6.11
N MET A 159 -6.81 10.58 5.64
CA MET A 159 -7.71 9.90 4.73
C MET A 159 -7.99 10.76 3.50
N ARG A 160 -8.05 10.11 2.34
CA ARG A 160 -8.61 10.68 1.11
C ARG A 160 -9.79 9.81 0.66
N ASP A 161 -10.65 10.40 -0.16
CA ASP A 161 -11.79 9.71 -0.74
C ASP A 161 -12.01 10.11 -2.20
N ALA A 162 -12.58 9.20 -2.99
CA ALA A 162 -12.90 9.42 -4.38
C ALA A 162 -14.17 8.67 -4.81
N PRO A 163 -14.94 9.18 -5.77
CA PRO A 163 -16.09 8.46 -6.32
C PRO A 163 -15.68 7.24 -7.17
N ALA A 164 -14.46 7.25 -7.72
CA ALA A 164 -13.87 6.17 -8.51
C ALA A 164 -12.37 6.02 -8.20
N LEU A 165 -11.77 4.84 -8.43
CA LEU A 165 -10.34 4.62 -8.19
C LEU A 165 -9.45 5.62 -8.94
N VAL A 166 -9.84 5.96 -10.17
CA VAL A 166 -9.13 6.92 -11.03
C VAL A 166 -9.31 8.38 -10.59
N GLY A 167 -10.06 8.62 -9.50
CA GLY A 167 -10.32 9.94 -8.94
C GLY A 167 -11.64 10.56 -9.41
N PRO A 168 -11.80 11.89 -9.22
CA PRO A 168 -10.85 12.77 -8.54
C PRO A 168 -10.75 12.42 -7.05
N TRP A 169 -9.52 12.31 -6.54
CA TRP A 169 -9.24 12.11 -5.12
C TRP A 169 -9.30 13.45 -4.37
N SER A 170 -9.88 13.44 -3.18
CA SER A 170 -9.86 14.60 -2.29
C SER A 170 -8.44 14.91 -1.78
N LYS A 171 -8.24 16.12 -1.27
CA LYS A 171 -7.05 16.45 -0.47
C LYS A 171 -7.05 15.59 0.80
N PRO A 172 -5.87 15.23 1.34
CA PRO A 172 -5.82 14.43 2.56
C PRO A 172 -6.43 15.21 3.73
N ARG A 173 -7.42 14.61 4.40
CA ARG A 173 -7.94 15.09 5.67
C ARG A 173 -7.20 14.38 6.80
N ARG A 174 -6.59 15.13 7.71
CA ARG A 174 -5.97 14.59 8.92
C ARG A 174 -7.08 14.14 9.87
N VAL A 175 -7.03 12.88 10.29
CA VAL A 175 -8.09 12.27 11.10
C VAL A 175 -7.62 11.87 12.49
N TYR A 176 -6.31 11.67 12.65
CA TYR A 176 -5.73 11.29 13.93
C TYR A 176 -4.26 11.66 13.99
N ARG A 177 -3.82 12.13 15.16
CA ARG A 177 -2.41 12.34 15.48
C ARG A 177 -1.98 11.30 16.52
N PRO A 178 -1.12 10.34 16.15
CA PRO A 178 -0.52 9.41 17.09
C PRO A 178 0.25 10.15 18.20
N PRO A 179 0.03 9.83 19.49
CA PRO A 179 0.80 10.43 20.59
C PRO A 179 2.31 10.18 20.47
N GLU A 180 2.71 9.08 19.83
CA GLU A 180 4.12 8.75 19.63
C GLU A 180 4.81 9.71 18.66
N SER A 181 4.06 10.44 17.83
CA SER A 181 4.61 11.49 16.95
C SER A 181 5.27 12.64 17.72
N ASP A 182 4.96 12.80 19.01
CA ASP A 182 5.54 13.84 19.87
C ASP A 182 6.79 13.37 20.64
N ARG A 183 7.22 12.12 20.46
CA ARG A 183 8.42 11.59 21.13
C ARG A 183 9.68 11.96 20.31
N PRO A 184 10.74 12.50 20.94
CA PRO A 184 11.89 13.13 20.25
C PRO A 184 12.73 12.17 19.38
N ASP A 185 12.49 10.88 19.50
CA ASP A 185 13.26 9.79 18.88
C ASP A 185 12.33 8.70 18.29
N ALA A 186 11.02 8.95 18.19
CA ALA A 186 10.08 8.06 17.52
C ALA A 186 9.78 8.54 16.10
N PHE A 187 9.43 7.59 15.25
CA PHE A 187 8.66 7.88 14.06
C PHE A 187 7.47 6.93 13.96
N VAL A 188 6.39 7.44 13.36
CA VAL A 188 5.15 6.70 13.15
C VAL A 188 4.90 6.57 11.66
N TYR A 189 4.47 5.39 11.23
CA TYR A 189 4.38 5.04 9.81
C TYR A 189 3.37 3.90 9.57
N ALA A 190 3.24 3.47 8.32
CA ALA A 190 2.41 2.33 7.90
C ALA A 190 0.93 2.38 8.31
N ALA A 191 0.31 3.56 8.33
CA ALA A 191 -1.12 3.64 8.60
C ALA A 191 -1.95 2.96 7.50
N LYS A 192 -2.72 1.94 7.88
CA LYS A 192 -3.54 1.12 6.97
C LYS A 192 -4.90 0.84 7.58
N ALA A 193 -5.95 0.91 6.77
CA ALA A 193 -7.29 0.50 7.13
C ALA A 193 -7.51 -0.99 6.88
N HIS A 194 -8.30 -1.60 7.75
CA HIS A 194 -8.72 -3.00 7.75
C HIS A 194 -10.25 -3.05 7.79
N PRO A 195 -10.94 -2.81 6.66
CA PRO A 195 -12.40 -2.72 6.64
C PRO A 195 -13.11 -3.99 7.10
N TRP A 196 -12.45 -5.16 7.03
CA TRP A 196 -12.98 -6.44 7.52
C TRP A 196 -12.89 -6.64 9.05
N LEU A 197 -12.19 -5.76 9.77
CA LEU A 197 -12.10 -5.78 11.24
C LEU A 197 -13.10 -4.83 11.91
N GLY A 198 -13.82 -4.02 11.13
CA GLY A 198 -14.95 -3.23 11.60
C GLY A 198 -16.19 -4.10 11.78
N GLY A 199 -16.99 -3.80 12.81
CA GLY A 199 -18.33 -4.35 12.99
C GLY A 199 -19.38 -3.58 12.17
N PRO A 200 -20.64 -4.04 12.14
CA PRO A 200 -21.73 -3.34 11.44
C PRO A 200 -21.94 -1.90 11.92
N ASP A 201 -21.69 -1.64 13.21
CA ASP A 201 -21.84 -0.33 13.87
C ASP A 201 -20.49 0.37 14.12
N GLU A 202 -19.38 -0.20 13.62
CA GLU A 202 -18.02 0.34 13.78
C GLU A 202 -17.38 0.58 12.41
N GLY A 203 -16.64 1.67 12.28
CA GLY A 203 -15.89 1.96 11.07
C GLY A 203 -14.74 0.96 10.88
N ALA A 204 -14.02 1.09 9.77
CA ALA A 204 -12.81 0.31 9.56
C ALA A 204 -11.82 0.50 10.72
N ALA A 205 -11.20 -0.59 11.20
CA ALA A 205 -10.06 -0.48 12.09
C ALA A 205 -8.87 0.09 11.30
N VAL A 206 -8.10 1.00 11.89
CA VAL A 206 -6.85 1.51 11.32
C VAL A 206 -5.71 1.05 12.20
N THR A 207 -4.66 0.50 11.60
CA THR A 207 -3.41 0.22 12.31
C THR A 207 -2.31 1.15 11.86
N TYR A 208 -1.37 1.45 12.74
CA TYR A 208 -0.10 2.11 12.40
C TYR A 208 1.04 1.50 13.22
N ALA A 209 2.27 1.71 12.77
CA ALA A 209 3.48 1.24 13.44
C ALA A 209 4.26 2.42 14.04
N THR A 210 4.98 2.15 15.12
CA THR A 210 5.88 3.12 15.77
C THR A 210 7.26 2.50 15.86
N ASN A 211 8.31 3.28 15.64
CA ASN A 211 9.67 2.77 15.63
C ASN A 211 10.67 3.85 16.06
N ARG A 212 11.93 3.44 16.25
CA ARG A 212 13.07 4.27 16.65
C ARG A 212 14.16 4.14 15.60
N PHE A 213 15.04 5.13 15.55
CA PHE A 213 16.16 5.14 14.60
C PHE A 213 17.35 4.29 15.06
N ARG A 214 17.44 3.97 16.35
CA ARG A 214 18.50 3.11 16.90
C ARG A 214 17.92 1.77 17.31
N PHE A 215 18.63 0.70 16.94
CA PHE A 215 18.19 -0.66 17.26
C PHE A 215 18.19 -0.91 18.77
N GLU A 216 19.17 -0.38 19.50
CA GLU A 216 19.27 -0.50 20.96
C GLU A 216 17.99 -0.01 21.67
N ASP A 217 17.38 1.08 21.18
CA ASP A 217 16.16 1.66 21.76
C ASP A 217 14.92 0.77 21.58
N LEU A 218 15.00 -0.28 20.75
CA LEU A 218 13.93 -1.26 20.51
C LEU A 218 14.02 -2.47 21.45
N VAL A 219 15.18 -2.74 22.02
CA VAL A 219 15.44 -3.97 22.79
C VAL A 219 15.87 -3.67 24.23
N GLU A 220 16.25 -2.43 24.53
CA GLU A 220 16.68 -1.98 25.85
C GLU A 220 15.80 -0.84 26.39
N GLY A 221 15.68 -0.77 27.72
CA GLY A 221 15.07 0.37 28.41
C GLY A 221 13.54 0.44 28.45
N PRO A 222 12.98 1.51 29.06
CA PRO A 222 11.54 1.73 29.17
C PRO A 222 10.92 2.01 27.79
N GLY A 223 10.16 1.04 27.25
CA GLY A 223 9.50 1.15 25.94
C GLY A 223 9.94 0.10 24.91
N ALA A 224 10.97 -0.69 25.19
CA ALA A 224 11.37 -1.80 24.31
C ALA A 224 10.22 -2.77 23.99
N TYR A 225 9.28 -2.94 24.93
CA TYR A 225 8.11 -3.81 24.77
C TYR A 225 6.85 -3.11 24.25
N ASP A 226 6.85 -1.77 24.11
CA ASP A 226 5.71 -1.00 23.60
C ASP A 226 5.96 -0.37 22.22
N THR A 227 7.21 -0.45 21.75
CA THR A 227 7.68 0.09 20.48
C THR A 227 7.81 -1.05 19.46
N TYR A 228 7.58 -0.77 18.18
CA TYR A 228 7.60 -1.75 17.09
C TYR A 228 6.48 -2.81 17.12
N TRP A 229 5.34 -2.45 17.72
CA TRP A 229 4.09 -3.22 17.64
C TRP A 229 3.02 -2.41 16.91
N PRO A 230 2.13 -3.05 16.13
CA PRO A 230 1.02 -2.35 15.51
C PRO A 230 0.06 -1.82 16.58
N ARG A 231 -0.26 -0.53 16.49
CA ARG A 231 -1.28 0.13 17.30
C ARG A 231 -2.60 0.17 16.54
N VAL A 232 -3.72 0.09 17.25
CA VAL A 232 -5.06 0.02 16.65
C VAL A 232 -5.86 1.26 17.01
N LEU A 233 -6.43 1.91 16.00
CA LEU A 233 -7.43 2.96 16.10
C LEU A 233 -8.77 2.40 15.59
N ARG A 234 -9.83 2.59 16.37
CA ARG A 234 -11.21 2.34 15.91
C ARG A 234 -11.76 3.61 15.29
N MET A 235 -12.13 3.55 14.03
CA MET A 235 -12.84 4.66 13.40
C MET A 235 -14.31 4.59 13.81
N PRO A 236 -14.96 5.74 14.05
CA PRO A 236 -16.41 5.76 14.23
C PRO A 236 -17.07 5.13 13.01
N GLY A 237 -18.13 4.35 13.28
CA GLY A 237 -18.97 3.77 12.26
C GLY A 237 -19.76 4.82 11.50
N CYS A 238 -20.47 4.31 10.52
CA CYS A 238 -21.70 4.90 10.04
C CYS A 238 -22.82 4.39 10.97
#